data_AF-A0A354FF70-F1
#
_entry.id   AF-A0A354FF70-F1
#
_cell.length_a   1.000
_cell.length_b   1.000
_cell.length_c   1.000
_cell.angle_alpha   90.00
_cell.angle_beta   90.00
_cell.angle_gamma   90.00
#
_symmetry.space_group_name_H-M   'P 1'
#
loop_
_entity.id
_entity.type
_entity.pdbx_description
1 polymer ?
#
loop_
_entity_poly.entity_id
_entity_poly.type
_entity_poly.pdbx_seq_one_letter_code
_entity_poly.pdbx_strand_id
1 'polypeptide(L)'
;AWGEIGLDYHYDFSPRDCQQDVFRKQLEIAAELELPVVIHDRDAHEDVLSILKDFTGLKAVIIHCFSGDLAIAEECLNRGYYLGIGGTLTYPKNNKLRNVVKYVSLKHLLLETDCPYLAPQPWRGK
;
A
#
# COMPACT_ATOMS: atom_id res chain seq x y z
N ALA A 1 -10.92 -1.45 -10.16
CA ALA A 1 -10.35 -1.77 -8.84
C ALA A 1 -11.16 -1.01 -7.80
N TRP A 2 -11.25 -1.52 -6.58
CA TRP A 2 -11.91 -0.86 -5.45
C TRP A 2 -10.84 -0.16 -4.59
N GLY A 3 -10.98 1.14 -4.38
CA GLY A 3 -9.91 1.94 -3.78
C GLY A 3 -10.14 3.44 -3.98
N GLU A 4 -9.39 4.31 -3.30
CA GLU A 4 -8.35 3.98 -2.31
C GLU A 4 -8.96 3.69 -0.93
N ILE A 5 -8.56 2.57 -0.30
CA ILE A 5 -9.07 2.14 1.02
C ILE A 5 -7.92 1.71 1.91
N GLY A 6 -8.05 1.81 3.24
CA GLY A 6 -7.01 1.35 4.15
C GLY A 6 -6.92 2.19 5.40
N LEU A 7 -5.71 2.37 5.92
CA LEU A 7 -5.46 3.04 7.20
C LEU A 7 -4.39 4.13 7.05
N ASP A 8 -4.66 5.31 7.60
CA ASP A 8 -3.69 6.41 7.70
C ASP A 8 -3.60 6.87 9.17
N TYR A 9 -2.58 6.35 9.86
CA TYR A 9 -2.29 6.71 11.25
C TYR A 9 -1.34 7.91 11.36
N HIS A 10 -0.88 8.43 10.24
CA HIS A 10 -0.02 9.61 10.20
C HIS A 10 -0.84 10.89 10.34
N TYR A 11 -1.87 11.04 9.51
CA TYR A 11 -2.77 12.19 9.58
C TYR A 11 -3.89 11.99 10.61
N ASP A 12 -4.31 10.73 10.83
CA ASP A 12 -5.27 10.33 11.87
C ASP A 12 -6.54 11.20 11.90
N PHE A 13 -7.04 11.60 10.72
CA PHE A 13 -8.20 12.48 10.55
C PHE A 13 -9.54 11.84 10.92
N SER A 14 -9.54 10.54 11.19
CA SER A 14 -10.71 9.78 11.62
C SER A 14 -10.30 8.84 12.74
N PRO A 15 -11.17 8.61 13.75
CA PRO A 15 -10.91 7.64 14.80
C PRO A 15 -10.49 6.29 14.22
N ARG A 16 -9.47 5.66 14.81
CA ARG A 16 -8.84 4.45 14.26
C ARG A 16 -9.80 3.27 14.16
N ASP A 17 -10.71 3.13 15.13
CA ASP A 17 -11.81 2.17 15.10
C ASP A 17 -12.71 2.40 13.88
N CYS A 18 -13.10 3.64 13.60
CA CYS A 18 -13.85 3.99 12.40
C CYS A 18 -13.07 3.69 11.10
N GLN A 19 -11.77 4.01 11.05
CA GLN A 19 -10.93 3.67 9.89
C GLN A 19 -10.91 2.16 9.64
N GLN A 20 -10.65 1.35 10.68
CA GLN A 20 -10.61 -0.09 10.56
C GLN A 20 -11.97 -0.70 10.19
N ASP A 21 -13.06 -0.20 10.77
CA ASP A 21 -14.42 -0.69 10.49
C ASP A 21 -14.84 -0.42 9.05
N VAL A 22 -14.59 0.79 8.55
CA VAL A 22 -14.89 1.16 7.16
C VAL A 22 -13.96 0.43 6.19
N PHE A 23 -12.69 0.22 6.56
CA PHE A 23 -11.76 -0.57 5.75
C PHE A 23 -12.26 -2.01 5.57
N ARG A 24 -12.65 -2.70 6.66
CA ARG A 24 -13.21 -4.07 6.60
C ARG A 24 -14.46 -4.15 5.72
N LYS A 25 -15.43 -3.26 5.90
CA LYS A 25 -16.66 -3.22 5.08
C LYS A 25 -16.36 -3.04 3.58
N GLN A 26 -15.37 -2.24 3.24
CA GLN A 26 -14.97 -2.04 1.85
C GLN A 26 -14.27 -3.27 1.26
N LEU A 27 -13.50 -4.02 2.06
CA LEU A 27 -12.92 -5.29 1.64
C LEU A 27 -14.00 -6.36 1.40
N GLU A 28 -15.05 -6.41 2.24
CA GLU A 28 -16.21 -7.30 2.03
C GLU A 28 -16.86 -7.04 0.66
N ILE A 29 -17.17 -5.76 0.37
CA ILE A 29 -17.77 -5.36 -0.91
C ILE A 29 -16.85 -5.72 -2.09
N ALA A 30 -15.55 -5.45 -1.96
CA ALA A 30 -14.60 -5.76 -3.04
C ALA A 30 -14.48 -7.27 -3.30
N ALA A 31 -14.56 -8.10 -2.26
CA ALA A 31 -14.55 -9.55 -2.37
C ALA A 31 -15.84 -10.07 -3.03
N GLU A 32 -17.01 -9.56 -2.63
CA GLU A 32 -18.31 -9.91 -3.24
C GLU A 32 -18.36 -9.57 -4.74
N LEU A 33 -17.73 -8.45 -5.12
CA LEU A 33 -17.67 -8.00 -6.52
C LEU A 33 -16.50 -8.60 -7.31
N GLU A 34 -15.69 -9.47 -6.71
CA GLU A 34 -14.48 -10.07 -7.31
C GLU A 34 -13.52 -9.02 -7.91
N LEU A 35 -13.39 -7.87 -7.24
CA LEU A 35 -12.56 -6.76 -7.69
C LEU A 35 -11.15 -6.81 -7.06
N PRO A 36 -10.12 -6.33 -7.78
CA PRO A 36 -8.84 -6.03 -7.15
C PRO A 36 -8.97 -4.79 -6.26
N VAL A 37 -8.20 -4.73 -5.18
CA VAL A 37 -8.19 -3.61 -4.22
C VAL A 37 -6.91 -2.80 -4.30
N VAL A 38 -7.03 -1.48 -4.12
CA VAL A 38 -5.92 -0.54 -3.98
C VAL A 38 -5.91 -0.04 -2.55
N ILE A 39 -4.85 -0.41 -1.82
CA ILE A 39 -4.72 -0.21 -0.38
C ILE A 39 -3.79 0.97 -0.09
N HIS A 40 -4.31 1.96 0.63
CA HIS A 40 -3.52 2.98 1.32
C HIS A 40 -3.03 2.45 2.65
N ASP A 41 -1.76 2.64 2.93
CA ASP A 41 -1.16 2.27 4.20
C ASP A 41 -0.10 3.30 4.60
N ARG A 42 -0.36 3.99 5.71
CA ARG A 42 0.58 4.95 6.27
C ARG A 42 0.67 4.86 7.79
N ASP A 43 1.87 4.52 8.25
CA ASP A 43 2.18 4.29 9.68
C ASP A 43 1.25 3.24 10.33
N ALA A 44 0.68 2.31 9.53
CA ALA A 44 -0.35 1.35 9.94
C ALA A 44 -0.11 -0.07 9.40
N HIS A 45 1.12 -0.39 8.96
CA HIS A 45 1.46 -1.61 8.21
C HIS A 45 0.95 -2.91 8.85
N GLU A 46 1.16 -3.07 10.16
CA GLU A 46 0.80 -4.29 10.88
C GLU A 46 -0.73 -4.49 10.93
N ASP A 47 -1.49 -3.42 11.18
CA ASP A 47 -2.95 -3.46 11.24
C ASP A 47 -3.56 -3.68 9.85
N VAL A 48 -3.01 -3.04 8.81
CA VAL A 48 -3.43 -3.27 7.42
C VAL A 48 -3.23 -4.75 7.05
N LEU A 49 -2.04 -5.29 7.30
CA LEU A 49 -1.74 -6.69 7.01
C LEU A 49 -2.56 -7.64 7.88
N SER A 50 -2.81 -7.31 9.14
CA SER A 50 -3.66 -8.11 10.03
C SER A 50 -5.09 -8.17 9.51
N ILE A 51 -5.68 -7.04 9.13
CA ILE A 51 -7.05 -7.00 8.58
C ILE A 51 -7.12 -7.79 7.27
N LEU A 52 -6.17 -7.61 6.36
CA LEU A 52 -6.14 -8.33 5.08
C LEU A 52 -6.03 -9.86 5.24
N LYS A 53 -5.56 -10.39 6.40
CA LYS A 53 -5.56 -11.85 6.67
C LYS A 53 -6.96 -12.44 6.69
N ASP A 54 -7.96 -11.66 7.08
CA ASP A 54 -9.31 -12.15 7.30
C ASP A 54 -10.14 -12.20 5.99
N PHE A 55 -9.60 -11.69 4.88
CA PHE A 55 -10.31 -11.57 3.61
C PHE A 55 -9.75 -12.52 2.56
N THR A 56 -10.55 -13.55 2.25
CA THR A 56 -10.33 -14.45 1.11
C THR A 56 -11.29 -14.09 -0.02
N GLY A 57 -10.83 -14.11 -1.28
CA GLY A 57 -11.68 -13.83 -2.46
C GLY A 57 -11.38 -12.53 -3.19
N LEU A 58 -10.47 -11.70 -2.67
CA LEU A 58 -9.95 -10.54 -3.39
C LEU A 58 -9.18 -10.98 -4.64
N LYS A 59 -9.50 -10.39 -5.80
CA LYS A 59 -8.89 -10.77 -7.08
C LYS A 59 -7.40 -10.44 -7.17
N ALA A 60 -7.00 -9.32 -6.56
CA ALA A 60 -5.62 -8.92 -6.35
C ALA A 60 -5.57 -7.83 -5.26
N VAL A 61 -4.43 -7.70 -4.59
CA VAL A 61 -4.19 -6.64 -3.60
C VAL A 61 -2.98 -5.83 -4.04
N ILE A 62 -3.16 -4.53 -4.19
CA ILE A 62 -2.10 -3.57 -4.49
C ILE A 62 -1.89 -2.70 -3.26
N ILE A 63 -0.69 -2.72 -2.67
CA ILE A 63 -0.30 -1.76 -1.64
C ILE A 63 0.26 -0.53 -2.37
N HIS A 64 -0.59 0.48 -2.54
CA HIS A 64 -0.24 1.74 -3.19
C HIS A 64 0.79 2.51 -2.35
N CYS A 65 1.67 3.25 -3.03
CA CYS A 65 2.70 4.08 -2.44
C CYS A 65 3.47 3.38 -1.30
N PHE A 66 3.97 2.18 -1.60
CA PHE A 66 4.57 1.30 -0.59
C PHE A 66 5.71 2.00 0.17
N SER A 67 5.59 2.02 1.50
CA SER A 67 6.53 2.68 2.42
C SER A 67 7.04 1.75 3.53
N GLY A 68 6.67 0.47 3.49
CA GLY A 68 7.11 -0.59 4.40
C GLY A 68 8.58 -1.00 4.23
N ASP A 69 9.11 -1.80 5.15
CA ASP A 69 10.49 -2.29 5.09
C ASP A 69 10.54 -3.65 4.38
N LEU A 70 11.69 -4.30 4.42
CA LEU A 70 11.88 -5.60 3.81
C LEU A 70 10.97 -6.66 4.45
N ALA A 71 10.75 -6.62 5.76
CA ALA A 71 9.90 -7.59 6.44
C ALA A 71 8.42 -7.42 6.03
N ILE A 72 7.93 -6.18 5.98
CA ILE A 72 6.59 -5.88 5.45
C ILE A 72 6.47 -6.29 3.98
N ALA A 73 7.49 -6.00 3.17
CA ALA A 73 7.51 -6.38 1.76
C ALA A 73 7.45 -7.91 1.59
N GLU A 74 8.24 -8.67 2.35
CA GLU A 74 8.22 -10.13 2.31
C GLU A 74 6.85 -10.70 2.68
N GLU A 75 6.19 -10.14 3.69
CA GLU A 75 4.84 -10.56 4.08
C GLU A 75 3.83 -10.29 2.95
N CYS A 76 3.90 -9.13 2.29
CA CYS A 76 3.09 -8.83 1.10
C CYS A 76 3.36 -9.83 -0.03
N LEU A 77 4.63 -10.15 -0.30
CA LEU A 77 5.02 -11.07 -1.38
C LEU A 77 4.53 -12.50 -1.12
N ASN A 78 4.64 -12.99 0.12
CA ASN A 78 4.18 -14.31 0.53
C ASN A 78 2.67 -14.49 0.31
N ARG A 79 1.92 -13.38 0.31
CA ARG A 79 0.47 -13.33 0.04
C ARG A 79 0.13 -13.06 -1.42
N GLY A 80 1.13 -12.90 -2.28
CA GLY A 80 0.93 -12.60 -3.69
C GLY A 80 0.50 -11.16 -3.97
N TYR A 81 0.71 -10.23 -3.03
CA TYR A 81 0.35 -8.82 -3.20
C TYR A 81 1.34 -8.11 -4.12
N TYR A 82 0.90 -6.98 -4.67
CA TYR A 82 1.71 -6.07 -5.49
C TYR A 82 2.09 -4.82 -4.70
N LEU A 83 3.29 -4.29 -4.96
CA LEU A 83 3.81 -3.09 -4.32
C LEU A 83 3.85 -1.95 -5.33
N GLY A 84 3.12 -0.88 -5.06
CA GLY A 84 3.18 0.38 -5.79
C GLY A 84 4.46 1.15 -5.45
N ILE A 85 5.26 1.47 -6.48
CA ILE A 85 6.53 2.16 -6.35
C ILE A 85 6.47 3.50 -7.08
N GLY A 86 6.45 4.58 -6.30
CA GLY A 86 6.37 5.95 -6.81
C GLY A 86 7.69 6.73 -6.79
N GLY A 87 7.58 8.05 -6.97
CA GLY A 87 8.71 8.98 -7.02
C GLY A 87 9.55 9.03 -5.75
N THR A 88 9.01 8.58 -4.60
CA THR A 88 9.72 8.50 -3.31
C THR A 88 10.95 7.61 -3.35
N LEU A 89 11.05 6.69 -4.31
CA LEU A 89 12.25 5.88 -4.57
C LEU A 89 13.49 6.75 -4.82
N THR A 90 13.29 7.90 -5.47
CA THR A 90 14.35 8.86 -5.82
C THR A 90 14.80 9.73 -4.64
N TYR A 91 14.10 9.69 -3.49
CA TYR A 91 14.38 10.56 -2.35
C TYR A 91 15.65 10.10 -1.62
N PRO A 92 16.67 10.95 -1.42
CA PRO A 92 17.97 10.54 -0.88
C PRO A 92 17.89 9.83 0.47
N LYS A 93 16.90 10.16 1.32
CA LYS A 93 16.72 9.53 2.64
C LYS A 93 15.99 8.18 2.60
N ASN A 94 15.33 7.82 1.50
CA ASN A 94 14.51 6.61 1.41
C ASN A 94 15.33 5.36 1.03
N ASN A 95 16.34 5.03 1.85
CA ASN A 95 17.15 3.82 1.65
C ASN A 95 16.34 2.54 1.86
N LYS A 96 15.34 2.59 2.75
CA LYS A 96 14.42 1.49 3.06
C LYS A 96 13.71 1.00 1.79
N LEU A 97 13.05 1.89 1.05
CA LEU A 97 12.38 1.54 -0.20
C LEU A 97 13.35 1.06 -1.28
N ARG A 98 14.53 1.68 -1.39
CA ARG A 98 15.58 1.22 -2.34
C ARG A 98 16.06 -0.19 -2.05
N ASN A 99 16.17 -0.57 -0.78
CA ASN A 99 16.56 -1.93 -0.41
C ASN A 99 15.46 -2.94 -0.77
N VAL A 100 14.19 -2.58 -0.54
CA VAL A 100 13.04 -3.39 -0.96
C VAL A 100 13.04 -3.62 -2.47
N VAL A 101 13.13 -2.56 -3.27
CA VAL A 101 13.08 -2.67 -4.74
C VAL A 101 14.25 -3.49 -5.33
N LYS A 102 15.41 -3.50 -4.66
CA LYS A 102 16.56 -4.36 -5.06
C LYS A 102 16.32 -5.85 -4.79
N TYR A 103 15.49 -6.18 -3.80
CA TYR A 103 15.23 -7.55 -3.38
C TYR A 103 14.00 -8.15 -4.06
N VAL A 104 12.95 -7.35 -4.22
CA VAL A 104 11.66 -7.80 -4.74
C VAL A 104 11.74 -8.10 -6.24
N SER A 105 11.17 -9.23 -6.66
CA SER A 105 11.05 -9.58 -8.08
C SER A 105 10.15 -8.59 -8.82
N LEU A 106 10.55 -8.19 -10.04
CA LEU A 106 9.81 -7.25 -10.89
C LEU A 106 8.34 -7.63 -11.11
N LYS A 107 7.99 -8.92 -11.04
CA LYS A 107 6.60 -9.41 -11.20
C LYS A 107 5.63 -8.91 -10.11
N HIS A 108 6.14 -8.43 -8.98
CA HIS A 108 5.33 -7.90 -7.87
C HIS A 108 5.36 -6.37 -7.78
N LEU A 109 6.11 -5.69 -8.66
CA LEU A 109 6.24 -4.23 -8.63
C LEU A 109 5.30 -3.59 -9.64
N LEU A 110 4.61 -2.53 -9.21
CA LEU A 110 3.84 -1.65 -10.07
C LEU A 110 4.45 -0.24 -9.97
N LEU A 111 4.46 0.48 -11.10
CA LEU A 111 4.93 1.86 -11.13
C LEU A 111 3.77 2.82 -11.04
N GLU A 112 3.96 3.91 -10.31
CA GLU A 112 2.97 4.98 -10.17
C GLU A 112 3.66 6.34 -10.03
N THR A 113 2.89 7.41 -10.24
CA THR A 113 3.38 8.78 -10.05
C THR A 113 2.86 9.41 -8.76
N ASP A 114 1.69 8.99 -8.30
CA ASP A 114 0.93 9.62 -7.21
C ASP A 114 0.70 11.13 -7.41
N CYS A 115 0.58 11.56 -8.67
CA CYS A 115 0.34 12.95 -9.03
C CYS A 115 -0.96 13.47 -8.39
N PRO A 116 -0.98 14.71 -7.83
CA PRO A 116 0.04 15.76 -7.91
C PRO A 116 1.14 15.68 -6.83
N TYR A 117 1.11 14.64 -6.00
CA TYR A 117 2.04 14.46 -4.90
C TYR A 117 3.32 13.73 -5.34
N LEU A 118 4.25 13.63 -4.40
CA LEU A 118 5.43 12.77 -4.47
C LEU A 118 6.28 12.90 -5.74
N ALA A 119 6.33 14.10 -6.32
CA ALA A 119 7.19 14.42 -7.46
C ALA A 119 8.62 13.87 -7.22
N PRO A 120 9.23 13.23 -8.23
CA PRO A 120 10.59 12.71 -8.10
C PRO A 120 11.56 13.82 -7.65
N GLN A 121 12.64 13.44 -6.96
CA GLN A 121 13.59 14.36 -6.32
C GLN A 121 14.03 15.55 -7.22
N PRO A 122 14.32 15.38 -8.54
CA PRO A 122 14.71 16.51 -9.41
C PRO A 122 13.61 17.56 -9.65
N TRP A 123 12.35 17.23 -9.39
CA TRP A 123 11.17 18.03 -9.70
C TRP A 123 10.38 18.49 -8.45
N ARG A 124 10.79 18.07 -7.25
CA ARG A 124 10.07 18.37 -6.00
C ARG A 124 10.17 19.86 -5.65
N GLY A 125 9.01 20.50 -5.42
CA GLY A 125 8.91 21.92 -5.05
C GLY A 125 8.98 22.90 -6.23
N LYS A 126 8.83 22.39 -7.46
CA LYS A 126 8.68 23.19 -8.68
C LYS A 126 7.23 23.27 -9.11
#